data_AF-A0A2V7WSV1-F1
#
_entry.id   AF-A0A2V7WSV1-F1
#
_cell.length_a   1.000
_cell.length_b   1.000
_cell.length_c   1.000
_cell.angle_alpha   90.00
_cell.angle_beta   90.00
_cell.angle_gamma   90.00
#
_symmetry.space_group_name_H-M   'P 1'
#
loop_
_entity.id
_entity.type
_entity.pdbx_description
1 polymer ?
#
loop_
_entity_poly.entity_id
_entity_poly.type
_entity_poly.pdbx_seq_one_letter_code
_entity_poly.pdbx_strand_id
1 'polypeptide(L)'
;MTTLLGRAVSAAGATLVVLALALTLILCGAALFQDGPVAFVFVLIFGSVPIALGVGMAHLGTRGYWSRSIDVRGIWRMPGAAGVAIALVSLPSIFLFPDVSILIAFVALCLYPILDVPRILARPSWWRGAIVSALVWLAVFAGLGGAVDSVRHPGDDSMIFLVPFMMYPLVLGISGLVRLEGRVRGRPSASSVRMAAILGAFSPPNTVYTENGDVVTAAPGQVSVRLTGGDAKSFRLGPETKFDFRGPGSPLVKGPAAGPAWLTVGQRVGLEYVIRHREAQAQYVTIWIERKGCKDDAKWAAAVSRTGPAPPPGTPGLSGTTWDGEIGSPDAPGGPARTTFEFLAGNGLAWRSRGGTRYTDGGWRQDGALVLVEVNDCYAEYEGRKEADEIKGEFSNIEGAHEIWTAHRNQDSVSVTAPR
;
A
#
# COMPACT_ATOMS: atom_id res chain seq x y z
N MET A 1 -44.21 16.08 13.97
CA MET A 1 -43.13 16.57 13.07
C MET A 1 -42.72 18.01 13.35
N THR A 2 -43.65 18.88 13.77
CA THR A 2 -43.43 20.28 14.18
C THR A 2 -42.59 20.45 15.46
N THR A 3 -42.68 19.53 16.43
CA THR A 3 -41.97 19.60 17.73
C THR A 3 -40.47 19.27 17.65
N LEU A 4 -40.05 18.43 16.69
CA LEU A 4 -38.65 18.09 16.45
C LEU A 4 -37.90 19.17 15.66
N LEU A 5 -38.60 19.85 14.75
CA LEU A 5 -38.04 20.98 14.00
C LEU A 5 -37.83 22.20 14.93
N GLY A 6 -38.78 22.48 15.82
CA GLY A 6 -38.65 23.57 16.81
C GLY A 6 -37.48 23.38 17.78
N ARG A 7 -37.22 22.16 18.25
CA ARG A 7 -36.08 21.85 19.14
C ARG A 7 -34.73 21.93 18.44
N ALA A 8 -34.66 21.56 17.15
CA ALA A 8 -33.44 21.67 16.37
C ALA A 8 -33.09 23.14 16.04
N VAL A 9 -34.12 23.96 15.74
CA VAL A 9 -33.95 25.39 15.49
C VAL A 9 -33.59 26.15 16.77
N SER A 10 -34.16 25.77 17.93
CA SER A 10 -33.81 26.41 19.21
C SER A 10 -32.41 26.06 19.69
N ALA A 11 -31.94 24.81 19.48
CA ALA A 11 -30.59 24.41 19.84
C ALA A 11 -29.53 25.07 18.95
N ALA A 12 -29.78 25.13 17.64
CA ALA A 12 -28.90 25.83 16.70
C ALA A 12 -28.86 27.34 17.00
N GLY A 13 -30.01 27.97 17.25
CA GLY A 13 -30.10 29.38 17.61
C GLY A 13 -29.41 29.70 18.94
N ALA A 14 -29.62 28.89 19.98
CA ALA A 14 -28.94 29.06 21.26
C ALA A 14 -27.43 28.89 21.14
N THR A 15 -26.96 27.93 20.34
CA THR A 15 -25.53 27.73 20.08
C THR A 15 -24.94 28.94 19.37
N LEU A 16 -25.64 29.50 18.38
CA LEU A 16 -25.21 30.69 17.63
C LEU A 16 -25.15 31.94 18.51
N VAL A 17 -26.13 32.14 19.39
CA VAL A 17 -26.16 33.26 20.35
C VAL A 17 -25.02 33.14 21.35
N VAL A 18 -24.78 31.96 21.91
CA VAL A 18 -23.70 31.68 22.85
C VAL A 18 -22.33 31.88 22.20
N LEU A 19 -22.19 31.47 20.93
CA LEU A 19 -20.95 31.64 20.18
C LEU A 19 -20.70 33.12 19.84
N ALA A 20 -21.74 33.85 19.45
CA ALA A 20 -21.66 35.29 19.20
C ALA A 20 -21.26 36.04 20.47
N LEU A 21 -21.87 35.72 21.62
CA LEU A 21 -21.54 36.31 22.91
C LEU A 21 -20.10 36.00 23.35
N ALA A 22 -19.66 34.75 23.18
CA ALA A 22 -18.28 34.36 23.47
C ALA A 22 -17.28 35.11 22.59
N LEU A 23 -17.57 35.24 21.29
CA LEU A 23 -16.74 35.99 20.35
C LEU A 23 -16.68 37.48 20.71
N THR A 24 -17.83 38.10 21.04
CA THR A 24 -17.87 39.51 21.48
C THR A 24 -17.09 39.73 22.77
N LEU A 25 -17.15 38.81 23.72
CA LEU A 25 -16.41 38.90 24.99
C LEU A 25 -14.89 38.68 24.80
N ILE A 26 -14.50 37.78 23.90
CA ILE A 26 -13.09 37.58 23.51
C ILE A 26 -12.54 38.84 22.83
N LEU A 27 -13.30 39.43 21.90
CA LEU A 27 -12.91 40.65 21.20
C LEU A 27 -12.85 41.86 22.14
N CYS A 28 -13.79 42.00 23.08
CA CYS A 28 -13.73 43.04 24.12
C CYS A 28 -12.55 42.83 25.08
N GLY A 29 -12.28 41.59 25.47
CA GLY A 29 -11.15 41.26 26.34
C GLY A 29 -9.80 41.56 25.69
N ALA A 30 -9.64 41.22 24.40
CA ALA A 30 -8.45 41.54 23.63
C ALA A 30 -8.25 43.07 23.45
N ALA A 31 -9.33 43.84 23.35
CA ALA A 31 -9.26 45.30 23.27
C ALA A 31 -8.93 45.99 24.61
N LEU A 32 -9.23 45.35 25.74
CA LEU A 32 -9.11 45.94 27.08
C LEU A 32 -7.83 45.56 27.82
N PHE A 33 -7.17 44.44 27.47
CA PHE A 33 -6.01 43.93 28.19
C PHE A 33 -4.80 43.77 27.27
N GLN A 34 -3.79 44.63 27.41
CA GLN A 34 -2.53 44.55 26.67
C GLN A 34 -1.53 43.52 27.25
N ASP A 35 -1.79 43.00 28.46
CA ASP A 35 -0.94 42.01 29.11
C ASP A 35 -1.38 40.58 28.74
N GLY A 36 -0.59 39.93 27.88
CA GLY A 36 -0.86 38.60 27.31
C GLY A 36 -1.30 37.49 28.28
N PRO A 37 -0.78 37.38 29.52
CA PRO A 37 -1.21 36.36 30.47
C PRO A 37 -2.64 36.55 30.98
N VAL A 38 -3.08 37.81 31.17
CA VAL A 38 -4.43 38.14 31.66
C VAL A 38 -5.45 37.94 30.54
N ALA A 39 -5.09 38.33 29.31
CA ALA A 39 -5.88 38.03 28.12
C ALA A 39 -6.05 36.51 27.93
N PHE A 40 -5.00 35.71 28.15
CA PHE A 40 -5.05 34.24 28.07
C PHE A 40 -6.02 33.63 29.08
N VAL A 41 -5.97 34.06 30.35
CA VAL A 41 -6.91 33.58 31.40
C VAL A 41 -8.34 34.01 31.09
N PHE A 42 -8.55 35.23 30.59
CA PHE A 42 -9.86 35.70 30.17
C PHE A 42 -10.41 34.90 28.98
N VAL A 43 -9.60 34.65 27.94
CA VAL A 43 -10.02 33.84 26.78
C VAL A 43 -10.33 32.40 27.18
N LEU A 44 -9.56 31.81 28.10
CA LEU A 44 -9.87 30.47 28.63
C LEU A 44 -11.19 30.45 29.41
N ILE A 45 -11.40 31.39 30.32
CA ILE A 45 -12.62 31.45 31.15
C ILE A 45 -13.83 31.79 30.28
N PHE A 46 -13.75 32.84 29.47
CA PHE A 46 -14.87 33.30 28.64
C PHE A 46 -15.04 32.49 27.35
N GLY A 47 -14.08 31.66 26.95
CA GLY A 47 -14.25 30.67 25.88
C GLY A 47 -14.85 29.36 26.40
N SER A 48 -14.39 28.88 27.56
CA SER A 48 -14.86 27.59 28.12
C SER A 48 -16.24 27.68 28.80
N VAL A 49 -16.55 28.81 29.45
CA VAL A 49 -17.82 29.01 30.18
C VAL A 49 -19.03 29.01 29.24
N PRO A 50 -19.05 29.73 28.10
CA PRO A 50 -20.15 29.68 27.15
C PRO A 50 -20.30 28.32 26.48
N ILE A 51 -19.20 27.60 26.21
CA ILE A 51 -19.25 26.23 25.67
C ILE A 51 -19.90 25.29 26.70
N ALA A 52 -19.49 25.38 27.97
CA ALA A 52 -20.10 24.62 29.06
C ALA A 52 -21.57 24.98 29.29
N LEU A 53 -21.93 26.27 29.20
CA LEU A 53 -23.30 26.76 29.29
C LEU A 53 -24.16 26.33 28.11
N GLY A 54 -23.64 26.36 26.88
CA GLY A 54 -24.35 25.93 25.67
C GLY A 54 -24.63 24.43 25.68
N VAL A 55 -23.63 23.63 26.09
CA VAL A 55 -23.78 22.18 26.31
C VAL A 55 -24.79 21.91 27.45
N GLY A 56 -24.73 22.68 28.53
CA GLY A 56 -25.69 22.60 29.64
C GLY A 56 -27.11 22.95 29.23
N MET A 57 -27.31 24.05 28.47
CA MET A 57 -28.63 24.50 28.00
C MET A 57 -29.26 23.55 26.98
N ALA A 58 -28.46 22.97 26.09
CA ALA A 58 -28.93 21.91 25.17
C ALA A 58 -29.47 20.67 25.93
N HIS A 59 -29.10 20.53 27.21
CA HIS A 59 -29.44 19.38 28.07
C HIS A 59 -30.28 19.74 29.31
N LEU A 60 -30.80 20.97 29.44
CA LEU A 60 -31.66 21.41 30.56
C LEU A 60 -33.01 20.65 30.66
N GLY A 61 -33.34 19.78 29.70
CA GLY A 61 -34.48 18.87 29.78
C GLY A 61 -34.20 17.48 30.37
N THR A 62 -32.94 17.14 30.66
CA THR A 62 -32.54 15.79 31.10
C THR A 62 -32.09 15.79 32.56
N ARG A 63 -32.97 15.34 33.47
CA ARG A 63 -32.65 15.08 34.89
C ARG A 63 -31.47 14.11 35.00
N GLY A 64 -30.41 14.52 35.71
CA GLY A 64 -29.21 13.68 35.95
C GLY A 64 -28.04 13.88 34.97
N TYR A 65 -28.05 14.93 34.14
CA TYR A 65 -26.94 15.22 33.22
C TYR A 65 -25.63 15.53 33.97
N TRP A 66 -25.68 16.38 35.00
CA TRP A 66 -24.51 16.80 35.78
C TRP A 66 -23.84 15.68 36.58
N SER A 67 -24.51 14.54 36.78
CA SER A 67 -23.95 13.37 37.47
C SER A 67 -23.40 12.30 36.52
N ARG A 68 -23.52 12.48 35.20
CA ARG A 68 -22.94 11.54 34.23
C ARG A 68 -21.52 11.98 33.87
N SER A 69 -20.60 11.03 33.90
CA SER A 69 -19.25 11.21 33.36
C SER A 69 -19.33 11.71 31.92
N ILE A 70 -18.57 12.77 31.60
CA ILE A 70 -18.48 13.34 30.26
C ILE A 70 -18.07 12.23 29.29
N ASP A 71 -18.99 11.81 28.42
CA ASP A 71 -18.67 10.86 27.35
C ASP A 71 -17.93 11.63 26.24
N VAL A 72 -16.61 11.68 26.38
CA VAL A 72 -15.69 12.28 25.41
C VAL A 72 -15.92 11.69 24.02
N ARG A 73 -16.22 10.38 23.91
CA ARG A 73 -16.51 9.75 22.61
C ARG A 73 -17.83 10.25 22.01
N GLY A 74 -18.83 10.53 22.85
CA GLY A 74 -20.09 11.14 22.45
C GLY A 74 -19.93 12.56 21.91
N ILE A 75 -19.12 13.38 22.58
CA ILE A 75 -18.80 14.76 22.16
C ILE A 75 -18.04 14.74 20.82
N TRP A 76 -17.05 13.86 20.67
CA TRP A 76 -16.32 13.70 19.41
C TRP A 76 -17.18 13.22 18.23
N ARG A 77 -18.37 12.71 18.50
CA ARG A 77 -19.38 12.34 17.49
C ARG A 77 -20.36 13.47 17.18
N MET A 78 -20.20 14.69 17.71
CA MET A 78 -21.02 15.86 17.35
C MET A 78 -20.46 16.58 16.11
N PRO A 79 -21.30 17.16 15.24
CA PRO A 79 -20.82 17.85 14.04
C PRO A 79 -20.15 19.16 14.46
N GLY A 80 -18.96 19.44 13.93
CA GLY A 80 -18.18 20.61 14.34
C GLY A 80 -17.41 20.45 15.66
N ALA A 81 -17.43 19.27 16.29
CA ALA A 81 -16.60 19.00 17.48
C ALA A 81 -15.10 19.17 17.18
N ALA A 82 -14.67 18.84 15.95
CA ALA A 82 -13.32 19.09 15.49
C ALA A 82 -13.00 20.60 15.47
N GLY A 83 -13.95 21.43 15.03
CA GLY A 83 -13.82 22.89 15.04
C GLY A 83 -13.63 23.47 16.43
N VAL A 84 -14.44 22.99 17.39
CA VAL A 84 -14.33 23.43 18.78
C VAL A 84 -12.97 23.03 19.37
N ALA A 85 -12.52 21.79 19.13
CA ALA A 85 -11.20 21.34 19.58
C ALA A 85 -10.06 22.16 18.96
N ILE A 86 -10.15 22.46 17.66
CA ILE A 86 -9.18 23.32 16.97
C ILE A 86 -9.17 24.72 17.59
N ALA A 87 -10.34 25.35 17.79
CA ALA A 87 -10.42 26.68 18.37
C ALA A 87 -9.84 26.73 19.79
N LEU A 88 -10.12 25.71 20.63
CA LEU A 88 -9.63 25.62 22.00
C LEU A 88 -8.10 25.51 22.10
N VAL A 89 -7.44 24.92 21.09
CA VAL A 89 -5.98 24.79 21.08
C VAL A 89 -5.32 25.97 20.37
N SER A 90 -5.87 26.37 19.23
CA SER A 90 -5.24 27.36 18.34
C SER A 90 -5.42 28.79 18.82
N LEU A 91 -6.58 29.17 19.39
CA LEU A 91 -6.77 30.53 19.89
C LEU A 91 -5.79 30.87 21.01
N PRO A 92 -5.63 30.06 22.07
CA PRO A 92 -4.64 30.38 23.10
C PRO A 92 -3.21 30.37 22.56
N SER A 93 -2.91 29.47 21.61
CA SER A 93 -1.58 29.41 20.99
C SER A 93 -1.25 30.68 20.19
N ILE A 94 -2.23 31.30 19.53
CA ILE A 94 -2.05 32.58 18.82
C ILE A 94 -1.64 33.69 19.78
N PHE A 95 -2.27 33.78 20.96
CA PHE A 95 -1.92 34.79 21.96
C PHE A 95 -0.60 34.51 22.68
N LEU A 96 -0.25 33.22 22.88
CA LEU A 96 1.02 32.83 23.50
C LEU A 96 2.22 33.01 22.55
N PHE A 97 2.01 32.87 21.24
CA PHE A 97 3.07 32.87 20.24
C PHE A 97 2.73 33.84 19.09
N PRO A 98 2.76 35.17 19.34
CA PRO A 98 2.34 36.20 18.38
C PRO A 98 3.12 36.14 17.06
N ASP A 99 4.43 35.83 17.12
CA ASP A 99 5.32 35.81 15.95
C ASP A 99 4.94 34.73 14.92
N VAL A 100 4.35 33.62 15.38
CA VAL A 100 3.93 32.48 14.54
C VAL A 100 2.41 32.31 14.48
N SER A 101 1.65 33.31 14.93
CA SER A 101 0.19 33.31 14.97
C SER A 101 -0.46 32.97 13.63
N ILE A 102 0.05 33.54 12.53
CA ILE A 102 -0.40 33.27 11.16
C ILE A 102 -0.23 31.78 10.79
N LEU A 103 0.93 31.19 11.12
CA LEU A 103 1.19 29.77 10.86
C LEU A 103 0.26 28.86 11.67
N ILE A 104 0.02 29.20 12.95
CA ILE A 104 -0.90 28.47 13.82
C ILE A 104 -2.31 28.48 13.23
N ALA A 105 -2.81 29.65 12.83
CA ALA A 105 -4.12 29.80 12.23
C ALA A 105 -4.24 29.05 10.89
N PHE A 106 -3.21 29.12 10.04
CA PHE A 106 -3.15 28.38 8.78
C PHE A 106 -3.23 26.86 8.99
N VAL A 107 -2.39 26.30 9.88
CA VAL A 107 -2.38 24.86 10.18
C VAL A 107 -3.72 24.42 10.76
N ALA A 108 -4.27 25.21 11.69
CA ALA A 108 -5.58 24.96 12.29
C ALA A 108 -6.70 24.83 11.26
N LEU A 109 -6.76 25.76 10.29
CA LEU A 109 -7.76 25.76 9.23
C LEU A 109 -7.55 24.63 8.21
N CYS A 110 -6.31 24.22 7.95
CA CYS A 110 -6.00 23.05 7.12
C CYS A 110 -6.37 21.72 7.79
N LEU A 111 -6.23 21.61 9.11
CA LEU A 111 -6.60 20.41 9.86
C LEU A 111 -8.12 20.22 9.94
N TYR A 112 -8.90 21.31 9.93
CA TYR A 112 -10.36 21.26 10.02
C TYR A 112 -11.01 20.32 8.99
N PRO A 113 -10.82 20.47 7.66
CA PRO A 113 -11.43 19.60 6.66
C PRO A 113 -10.99 18.13 6.80
N ILE A 114 -9.71 17.89 7.14
CA ILE A 114 -9.17 16.54 7.33
C ILE A 114 -9.90 15.83 8.46
N LEU A 115 -10.20 16.56 9.53
CA LEU A 115 -10.86 16.03 10.71
C LEU A 115 -12.38 15.95 10.53
N ASP A 116 -13.04 16.98 10.02
CA ASP A 116 -14.49 17.07 10.07
C ASP A 116 -15.19 16.37 8.90
N VAL A 117 -14.63 16.41 7.69
CA VAL A 117 -15.29 15.83 6.49
C VAL A 117 -15.48 14.31 6.58
N PRO A 118 -14.49 13.49 7.01
CA PRO A 118 -14.71 12.06 7.22
C PRO A 118 -15.84 11.78 8.22
N ARG A 119 -15.98 12.62 9.25
CA ARG A 119 -17.04 12.50 10.25
C ARG A 119 -18.42 12.81 9.67
N ILE A 120 -18.53 13.86 8.85
CA ILE A 120 -19.79 14.20 8.16
C ILE A 120 -20.21 13.06 7.23
N LEU A 121 -19.26 12.45 6.50
CA LEU A 121 -19.54 11.36 5.57
C LEU A 121 -20.14 10.12 6.24
N ALA A 122 -19.70 9.79 7.44
CA ALA A 122 -20.24 8.66 8.20
C ALA A 122 -21.65 8.90 8.76
N ARG A 123 -22.19 10.13 8.69
CA ARG A 123 -23.53 10.41 9.21
C ARG A 123 -24.63 9.89 8.29
N PRO A 124 -25.79 9.51 8.85
CA PRO A 124 -26.99 9.20 8.07
C PRO A 124 -27.48 10.42 7.26
N SER A 125 -27.43 11.61 7.88
CA SER A 125 -27.89 12.88 7.31
C SER A 125 -26.71 13.79 6.94
N TRP A 126 -26.12 13.54 5.78
CA TRP A 126 -24.98 14.33 5.28
C TRP A 126 -25.29 15.83 5.22
N TRP A 127 -26.44 16.23 4.65
CA TRP A 127 -26.83 17.65 4.52
C TRP A 127 -26.84 18.40 5.86
N ARG A 128 -27.37 17.78 6.92
CA ARG A 128 -27.39 18.41 8.26
C ARG A 128 -25.97 18.53 8.82
N GLY A 129 -25.15 17.49 8.65
CA GLY A 129 -23.74 17.52 9.07
C GLY A 129 -22.94 18.57 8.32
N ALA A 130 -23.13 18.67 7.00
CA ALA A 130 -22.45 19.61 6.12
C ALA A 130 -22.78 21.07 6.48
N ILE A 131 -24.07 21.39 6.68
CA ILE A 131 -24.50 22.75 7.06
C ILE A 131 -23.89 23.14 8.42
N VAL A 132 -24.03 22.27 9.43
CA VAL A 132 -23.49 22.57 10.77
C VAL A 132 -21.97 22.72 10.71
N SER A 133 -21.28 21.84 10.00
CA SER A 133 -19.83 21.95 9.84
C SER A 133 -19.40 23.20 9.09
N ALA A 134 -20.11 23.62 8.05
CA ALA A 134 -19.80 24.85 7.34
C ALA A 134 -19.96 26.08 8.24
N LEU A 135 -21.00 26.12 9.08
CA LEU A 135 -21.20 27.20 10.06
C LEU A 135 -20.08 27.20 11.12
N VAL A 136 -19.70 26.04 11.63
CA VAL A 136 -18.61 25.93 12.60
C VAL A 136 -17.27 26.33 11.97
N TRP A 137 -17.02 25.91 10.73
CA TRP A 137 -15.83 26.30 10.00
C TRP A 137 -15.76 27.82 9.80
N LEU A 138 -16.87 28.46 9.39
CA LEU A 138 -16.93 29.92 9.26
C LEU A 138 -16.63 30.63 10.58
N ALA A 139 -17.15 30.11 11.69
CA ALA A 139 -16.89 30.67 13.00
C ALA A 139 -15.43 30.48 13.44
N VAL A 140 -14.83 29.32 13.19
CA VAL A 140 -13.41 29.06 13.45
C VAL A 140 -12.53 29.97 12.59
N PHE A 141 -12.87 30.12 11.30
CA PHE A 141 -12.17 31.01 10.37
C PHE A 141 -12.21 32.46 10.85
N ALA A 142 -13.40 32.98 11.16
CA ALA A 142 -13.56 34.34 11.67
C ALA A 142 -12.86 34.55 13.02
N GLY A 143 -12.96 33.58 13.93
CA GLY A 143 -12.33 33.64 15.25
C GLY A 143 -10.80 33.63 15.17
N LEU A 144 -10.21 32.74 14.37
CA LEU A 144 -8.76 32.69 14.18
C LEU A 144 -8.26 33.93 13.42
N GLY A 145 -8.98 34.37 12.38
CA GLY A 145 -8.63 35.59 11.64
C GLY A 145 -8.63 36.82 12.53
N GLY A 146 -9.67 37.02 13.33
CA GLY A 146 -9.74 38.13 14.29
C GLY A 146 -8.69 38.03 15.41
N ALA A 147 -8.39 36.81 15.89
CA ALA A 147 -7.33 36.62 16.88
C ALA A 147 -5.95 36.97 16.31
N VAL A 148 -5.65 36.56 15.07
CA VAL A 148 -4.42 36.96 14.38
C VAL A 148 -4.37 38.47 14.21
N ASP A 149 -5.43 39.09 13.70
CA ASP A 149 -5.49 40.53 13.45
C ASP A 149 -5.28 41.37 14.73
N SER A 150 -5.83 40.91 15.85
CA SER A 150 -5.66 41.58 17.16
C SER A 150 -4.25 41.47 17.75
N VAL A 151 -3.50 40.43 17.41
CA VAL A 151 -2.15 40.19 17.93
C VAL A 151 -1.07 40.69 16.97
N ARG A 152 -1.36 40.69 15.66
CA ARG A 152 -0.45 41.10 14.59
C ARG A 152 -1.26 41.66 13.43
N HIS A 153 -0.97 42.91 13.04
CA HIS A 153 -1.57 43.52 11.86
C HIS A 153 -1.14 42.71 10.62
N PRO A 154 -2.04 41.92 10.02
CA PRO A 154 -1.75 41.07 8.90
C PRO A 154 -1.88 41.96 7.67
N GLY A 155 -0.78 42.58 7.25
CA GLY A 155 -0.74 43.33 5.99
C GLY A 155 -0.93 42.39 4.79
N ASP A 156 0.02 42.39 3.87
CA ASP A 156 -0.04 41.54 2.67
C ASP A 156 0.01 40.02 2.99
N ASP A 157 0.48 39.66 4.19
CA ASP A 157 0.54 38.28 4.69
C ASP A 157 -0.85 37.63 4.87
N SER A 158 -1.93 38.43 4.89
CA SER A 158 -3.32 37.95 5.02
C SER A 158 -3.76 37.06 3.84
N MET A 159 -3.09 37.16 2.68
CA MET A 159 -3.38 36.31 1.51
C MET A 159 -3.23 34.81 1.80
N ILE A 160 -2.44 34.42 2.81
CA ILE A 160 -2.25 33.01 3.17
C ILE A 160 -3.54 32.34 3.64
N PHE A 161 -4.53 33.11 4.11
CA PHE A 161 -5.84 32.60 4.52
C PHE A 161 -6.73 32.19 3.34
N LEU A 162 -6.40 32.57 2.10
CA LEU A 162 -7.16 32.19 0.90
C LEU A 162 -7.12 30.68 0.66
N VAL A 163 -5.97 30.04 0.90
CA VAL A 163 -5.81 28.60 0.64
C VAL A 163 -6.74 27.77 1.52
N PRO A 164 -6.75 27.92 2.87
CA PRO A 164 -7.71 27.20 3.70
C PRO A 164 -9.16 27.62 3.44
N PHE A 165 -9.41 28.89 3.08
CA PHE A 165 -10.73 29.41 2.72
C PHE A 165 -11.33 28.65 1.52
N MET A 166 -10.53 28.36 0.50
CA MET A 166 -10.96 27.61 -0.68
C MET A 166 -11.01 26.09 -0.44
N MET A 167 -10.11 25.57 0.39
CA MET A 167 -9.94 24.13 0.55
C MET A 167 -11.16 23.47 1.21
N TYR A 168 -11.72 24.08 2.26
CA TYR A 168 -12.85 23.46 2.98
C TYR A 168 -14.13 23.34 2.12
N PRO A 169 -14.62 24.39 1.44
CA PRO A 169 -15.76 24.28 0.52
C PRO A 169 -15.54 23.26 -0.60
N LEU A 170 -14.31 23.18 -1.15
CA LEU A 170 -13.96 22.22 -2.19
C LEU A 170 -14.06 20.78 -1.67
N VAL A 171 -13.44 20.48 -0.53
CA VAL A 171 -13.48 19.14 0.07
C VAL A 171 -14.91 18.77 0.47
N LEU A 172 -15.68 19.71 1.01
CA LEU A 172 -17.09 19.50 1.35
C LEU A 172 -17.94 19.24 0.09
N GLY A 173 -17.73 20.00 -0.98
CA GLY A 173 -18.40 19.83 -2.28
C GLY A 173 -18.13 18.46 -2.91
N ILE A 174 -16.85 18.04 -2.97
CA ILE A 174 -16.46 16.70 -3.42
C ILE A 174 -17.16 15.63 -2.58
N SER A 175 -17.20 15.80 -1.25
CA SER A 175 -17.86 14.85 -0.35
C SER A 175 -19.37 14.70 -0.66
N GLY A 176 -20.01 15.79 -1.07
CA GLY A 176 -21.42 15.79 -1.50
C GLY A 176 -21.63 15.06 -2.81
N LEU A 177 -20.75 15.30 -3.79
CA LEU A 177 -20.80 14.68 -5.12
C LEU A 177 -20.64 13.15 -5.04
N VAL A 178 -19.66 12.66 -4.26
CA VAL A 178 -19.46 11.23 -3.99
C VAL A 178 -20.71 10.58 -3.38
N ARG A 179 -21.43 11.31 -2.52
CA ARG A 179 -22.65 10.78 -1.90
C ARG A 179 -23.86 10.80 -2.83
N LEU A 180 -23.96 11.81 -3.71
CA LEU A 180 -25.00 11.88 -4.74
C LEU A 180 -24.83 10.76 -5.78
N GLU A 181 -23.62 10.50 -6.25
CA GLU A 181 -23.32 9.39 -7.16
C GLU A 181 -23.70 8.04 -6.55
N GLY A 182 -23.43 7.86 -5.25
CA GLY A 182 -23.84 6.67 -4.51
C GLY A 182 -25.36 6.45 -4.45
N ARG A 183 -26.16 7.54 -4.42
CA ARG A 183 -27.63 7.47 -4.49
C ARG A 183 -28.14 7.19 -5.89
N VAL A 184 -27.59 7.86 -6.91
CA VAL A 184 -28.03 7.72 -8.30
C VAL A 184 -27.80 6.30 -8.82
N ARG A 185 -26.72 5.63 -8.38
CA ARG A 185 -26.42 4.24 -8.76
C ARG A 185 -27.19 3.16 -7.97
N GLY A 186 -28.17 3.52 -7.15
CA GLY A 186 -29.06 2.56 -6.48
C GLY A 186 -28.35 1.57 -5.53
N ARG A 187 -27.15 1.88 -5.04
CA ARG A 187 -26.42 0.99 -4.13
C ARG A 187 -26.95 1.15 -2.69
N PRO A 188 -27.42 0.08 -2.03
CA PRO A 188 -27.94 0.15 -0.67
C PRO A 188 -26.88 0.66 0.32
N SER A 189 -27.32 1.54 1.23
CA SER A 189 -26.47 2.30 2.14
C SER A 189 -25.91 1.44 3.28
N ALA A 190 -24.84 0.69 3.03
CA ALA A 190 -23.99 0.14 4.09
C ALA A 190 -22.94 1.20 4.49
N SER A 191 -23.35 2.21 5.28
CA SER A 191 -22.51 3.38 5.63
C SER A 191 -21.49 3.14 6.75
N SER A 192 -21.55 2.02 7.46
CA SER A 192 -20.71 1.80 8.66
C SER A 192 -19.36 1.13 8.37
N VAL A 193 -19.20 0.44 7.23
CA VAL A 193 -18.00 -0.36 6.92
C VAL A 193 -16.97 0.39 6.06
N ARG A 194 -17.29 1.63 5.64
CA ARG A 194 -16.41 2.42 4.74
C ARG A 194 -15.34 3.27 5.46
N MET A 195 -15.42 3.46 6.78
CA MET A 195 -14.40 4.27 7.48
C MET A 195 -13.04 3.57 7.57
N ALA A 196 -13.00 2.24 7.71
CA ALA A 196 -11.75 1.48 7.63
C ALA A 196 -11.13 1.53 6.21
N ALA A 197 -11.94 1.79 5.18
CA ALA A 197 -11.48 1.89 3.80
C ALA A 197 -10.87 3.25 3.44
N ILE A 198 -11.25 4.35 4.12
CA ILE A 198 -10.68 5.69 3.83
C ILE A 198 -9.32 5.88 4.52
N LEU A 199 -9.12 5.30 5.71
CA LEU A 199 -7.85 5.41 6.45
C LEU A 199 -6.91 4.21 6.25
N GLY A 200 -7.38 3.10 5.65
CA GLY A 200 -6.57 1.88 5.48
C GLY A 200 -6.75 1.14 4.15
N ALA A 201 -7.49 1.66 3.16
CA ALA A 201 -7.65 1.01 1.87
C ALA A 201 -7.68 2.01 0.70
N PHE A 202 -6.50 2.50 0.33
CA PHE A 202 -6.20 2.81 -1.08
C PHE A 202 -6.08 1.51 -1.88
N SER A 203 -7.16 0.75 -1.91
CA SER A 203 -7.34 -0.34 -2.86
C SER A 203 -8.41 0.13 -3.84
N PRO A 204 -8.04 0.89 -4.88
CA PRO A 204 -8.98 1.30 -5.91
C PRO A 204 -9.84 0.12 -6.37
N PRO A 205 -11.14 0.34 -6.66
CA PRO A 205 -11.93 -0.65 -7.36
C PRO A 205 -11.21 -0.88 -8.70
N ASN A 206 -10.69 -2.10 -8.90
CA ASN A 206 -9.79 -2.53 -9.99
C ASN A 206 -8.29 -2.50 -9.71
N THR A 207 -7.82 -2.39 -8.46
CA THR A 207 -6.44 -2.79 -8.15
C THR A 207 -6.29 -4.26 -8.47
N VAL A 208 -5.42 -4.54 -9.43
CA VAL A 208 -4.95 -5.89 -9.74
C VAL A 208 -3.90 -6.24 -8.70
N TYR A 209 -4.11 -7.35 -7.99
CA TYR A 209 -3.15 -7.90 -7.06
C TYR A 209 -2.46 -9.08 -7.72
N THR A 210 -1.15 -9.18 -7.56
CA THR A 210 -0.35 -10.30 -8.08
C THR A 210 0.22 -11.07 -6.90
N GLU A 211 -0.10 -12.35 -6.81
CA GLU A 211 0.41 -13.25 -5.75
C GLU A 211 0.82 -14.60 -6.34
N ASN A 212 1.76 -15.28 -5.68
CA ASN A 212 2.20 -16.63 -6.05
C ASN A 212 1.90 -17.61 -4.90
N GLY A 213 1.69 -18.88 -5.24
CA GLY A 213 1.51 -19.92 -4.25
C GLY A 213 1.24 -21.30 -4.86
N ASP A 214 0.93 -22.27 -4.00
CA ASP A 214 0.71 -23.66 -4.38
C ASP A 214 -0.77 -24.02 -4.28
N VAL A 215 -1.31 -24.69 -5.29
CA VAL A 215 -2.71 -25.12 -5.30
C VAL A 215 -2.96 -26.11 -4.16
N VAL A 216 -3.89 -25.78 -3.26
CA VAL A 216 -4.35 -26.65 -2.18
C VAL A 216 -5.53 -27.49 -2.65
N THR A 217 -6.49 -26.85 -3.32
CA THR A 217 -7.66 -27.51 -3.91
C THR A 217 -8.08 -26.82 -5.19
N ALA A 218 -8.57 -27.59 -6.17
CA ALA A 218 -9.14 -27.08 -7.41
C ALA A 218 -10.50 -27.72 -7.64
N ALA A 219 -11.53 -26.89 -7.83
CA ALA A 219 -12.90 -27.31 -8.11
C ALA A 219 -13.48 -26.46 -9.26
N PRO A 220 -14.52 -26.91 -9.98
CA PRO A 220 -15.14 -26.11 -11.03
C PRO A 220 -15.53 -24.71 -10.54
N GLY A 221 -14.92 -23.66 -11.10
CA GLY A 221 -15.18 -22.26 -10.76
C GLY A 221 -14.44 -21.73 -9.52
N GLN A 222 -13.59 -22.52 -8.86
CA GLN A 222 -12.85 -22.08 -7.67
C GLN A 222 -11.50 -22.79 -7.51
N VAL A 223 -10.46 -22.04 -7.14
CA VAL A 223 -9.16 -22.58 -6.76
C VAL A 223 -8.76 -22.03 -5.40
N SER A 224 -8.24 -22.88 -4.51
CA SER A 224 -7.62 -22.44 -3.27
C SER A 224 -6.11 -22.61 -3.37
N VAL A 225 -5.38 -21.56 -3.03
CA VAL A 225 -3.92 -21.49 -3.18
C VAL A 225 -3.31 -21.10 -1.83
N ARG A 226 -2.29 -21.84 -1.41
CA ARG A 226 -1.44 -21.50 -0.28
C ARG A 226 -0.41 -20.52 -0.77
N LEU A 227 -0.56 -19.26 -0.39
CA LEU A 227 0.32 -18.17 -0.80
C LEU A 227 1.72 -18.38 -0.21
N THR A 228 2.75 -17.78 -0.81
CA THR A 228 4.13 -17.83 -0.29
C THR A 228 4.25 -17.35 1.16
N GLY A 229 3.32 -16.50 1.63
CA GLY A 229 3.21 -16.07 3.03
C GLY A 229 2.62 -17.11 4.00
N GLY A 230 2.22 -18.30 3.52
CA GLY A 230 1.69 -19.41 4.30
C GLY A 230 0.15 -19.47 4.37
N ASP A 231 -0.54 -18.35 4.15
CA ASP A 231 -2.00 -18.30 4.19
C ASP A 231 -2.64 -18.98 2.98
N ALA A 232 -3.68 -19.80 3.22
CA ALA A 232 -4.51 -20.35 2.16
C ALA A 232 -5.65 -19.39 1.81
N LYS A 233 -5.80 -19.06 0.52
CA LYS A 233 -6.83 -18.15 0.02
C LYS A 233 -7.56 -18.78 -1.16
N SER A 234 -8.88 -18.57 -1.20
CA SER A 234 -9.73 -19.08 -2.28
C SER A 234 -10.04 -17.99 -3.29
N PHE A 235 -9.94 -18.34 -4.56
CA PHE A 235 -10.13 -17.48 -5.72
C PHE A 235 -11.24 -18.05 -6.59
N ARG A 236 -12.20 -17.21 -6.95
CA ARG A 236 -13.26 -17.57 -7.88
C ARG A 236 -12.74 -17.43 -9.32
N LEU A 237 -13.03 -18.42 -10.14
CA LEU A 237 -12.70 -18.47 -11.55
C LEU A 237 -13.99 -18.24 -12.35
N GLY A 238 -14.03 -17.14 -13.11
CA GLY A 238 -15.14 -16.79 -13.98
C GLY A 238 -14.88 -17.22 -15.43
N PRO A 239 -15.90 -17.16 -16.31
CA PRO A 239 -15.72 -17.35 -17.75
C PRO A 239 -14.76 -16.33 -18.39
N GLU A 240 -14.57 -15.18 -17.74
CA GLU A 240 -13.62 -14.15 -18.12
C GLU A 240 -12.18 -14.40 -17.61
N THR A 241 -11.99 -15.38 -16.73
CA THR A 241 -10.66 -15.70 -16.21
C THR A 241 -9.80 -16.27 -17.34
N LYS A 242 -8.69 -15.60 -17.62
CA LYS A 242 -7.72 -16.05 -18.60
C LYS A 242 -6.71 -16.96 -17.93
N PHE A 243 -6.42 -18.07 -18.60
CA PHE A 243 -5.44 -19.05 -18.16
C PHE A 243 -4.25 -18.97 -19.09
N ASP A 244 -3.13 -18.57 -18.49
CA ASP A 244 -1.86 -18.46 -19.17
C ASP A 244 -0.95 -19.56 -18.62
N PHE A 245 -0.54 -20.47 -19.49
CA PHE A 245 0.40 -21.51 -19.11
C PHE A 245 1.80 -20.93 -19.24
N ARG A 246 2.50 -20.79 -18.12
CA ARG A 246 3.94 -20.59 -18.09
C ARG A 246 4.58 -21.92 -17.78
N GLY A 247 5.14 -22.58 -18.79
CA GLY A 247 6.26 -23.46 -18.49
C GLY A 247 7.44 -22.62 -17.98
N PRO A 248 8.40 -23.19 -17.24
CA PRO A 248 9.75 -22.66 -17.27
C PRO A 248 10.12 -22.53 -18.75
N GLY A 249 10.17 -21.29 -19.22
CA GLY A 249 10.61 -21.08 -20.58
C GLY A 249 9.65 -21.28 -21.74
N SER A 250 8.35 -21.09 -21.60
CA SER A 250 7.45 -21.11 -22.77
C SER A 250 6.82 -19.75 -23.03
N PRO A 251 6.72 -19.30 -24.31
CA PRO A 251 5.84 -18.20 -24.64
C PRO A 251 4.41 -18.54 -24.24
N LEU A 252 3.61 -17.53 -23.90
CA LEU A 252 2.22 -17.64 -23.47
C LEU A 252 1.40 -18.54 -24.41
N VAL A 253 1.14 -19.79 -23.99
CA VAL A 253 0.18 -20.65 -24.69
C VAL A 253 -1.20 -20.38 -24.09
N LYS A 254 -2.11 -19.84 -24.90
CA LYS A 254 -3.50 -19.65 -24.50
C LYS A 254 -4.14 -21.01 -24.23
N GLY A 255 -4.60 -21.19 -23.00
CA GLY A 255 -5.34 -22.38 -22.59
C GLY A 255 -6.65 -22.61 -23.36
N PRO A 256 -7.16 -23.84 -23.39
CA PRO A 256 -8.55 -24.08 -23.79
C PRO A 256 -9.51 -23.35 -22.84
N ALA A 257 -10.68 -22.94 -23.34
CA ALA A 257 -11.68 -22.17 -22.59
C ALA A 257 -12.32 -22.93 -21.40
N ALA A 258 -11.96 -24.19 -21.18
CA ALA A 258 -12.62 -25.10 -20.27
C ALA A 258 -11.84 -25.30 -18.96
N GLY A 259 -12.20 -24.53 -17.93
CA GLY A 259 -12.23 -24.84 -16.49
C GLY A 259 -10.98 -25.38 -15.76
N PRO A 260 -10.90 -25.27 -14.43
CA PRO A 260 -9.71 -25.59 -13.60
C PRO A 260 -9.40 -27.08 -13.41
N ALA A 261 -10.02 -28.00 -14.17
CA ALA A 261 -9.89 -29.44 -13.95
C ALA A 261 -8.46 -29.99 -14.19
N TRP A 262 -7.58 -29.20 -14.81
CA TRP A 262 -6.18 -29.53 -15.06
C TRP A 262 -5.23 -29.00 -13.96
N LEU A 263 -5.72 -28.22 -12.99
CA LEU A 263 -4.91 -27.80 -11.84
C LEU A 263 -4.76 -28.97 -10.85
N THR A 264 -3.52 -29.31 -10.55
CA THR A 264 -3.20 -30.39 -9.61
C THR A 264 -2.84 -29.84 -8.23
N VAL A 265 -3.16 -30.59 -7.17
CA VAL A 265 -2.76 -30.20 -5.80
C VAL A 265 -1.24 -30.17 -5.70
N GLY A 266 -0.69 -29.12 -5.12
CA GLY A 266 0.75 -28.85 -5.03
C GLY A 266 1.31 -28.09 -6.23
N GLN A 267 0.54 -27.86 -7.29
CA GLN A 267 1.01 -27.13 -8.46
C GLN A 267 1.20 -25.64 -8.14
N ARG A 268 2.36 -25.10 -8.52
CA ARG A 268 2.64 -23.68 -8.37
C ARG A 268 1.84 -22.85 -9.37
N VAL A 269 1.20 -21.81 -8.88
CA VAL A 269 0.42 -20.86 -9.68
C VAL A 269 0.71 -19.43 -9.21
N GLY A 270 0.47 -18.49 -10.10
CA GLY A 270 0.47 -17.06 -9.82
C GLY A 270 -0.82 -16.48 -10.33
N LEU A 271 -1.35 -15.56 -9.55
CA LEU A 271 -2.72 -15.10 -9.63
C LEU A 271 -2.68 -13.59 -9.77
N GLU A 272 -3.24 -13.09 -10.87
CA GLU A 272 -3.69 -11.71 -10.94
C GLU A 272 -5.18 -11.68 -10.66
N TYR A 273 -5.54 -11.07 -9.53
CA TYR A 273 -6.92 -11.08 -9.08
C TYR A 273 -7.39 -9.68 -8.68
N VAL A 274 -8.69 -9.49 -8.76
CA VAL A 274 -9.36 -8.29 -8.26
C VAL A 274 -10.29 -8.68 -7.13
N ILE A 275 -10.39 -7.83 -6.13
CA ILE A 275 -11.35 -8.04 -5.04
C ILE A 275 -12.67 -7.37 -5.46
N ARG A 276 -13.66 -8.18 -5.85
CA ARG A 276 -15.01 -7.71 -6.19
C ARG A 276 -15.99 -8.25 -5.17
N HIS A 277 -16.81 -7.38 -4.59
CA HIS A 277 -17.81 -7.76 -3.58
C HIS A 277 -17.24 -8.54 -2.37
N ARG A 278 -15.97 -8.30 -1.99
CA ARG A 278 -15.21 -9.04 -0.96
C ARG A 278 -14.82 -10.47 -1.33
N GLU A 279 -15.02 -10.86 -2.57
CA GLU A 279 -14.50 -12.11 -3.13
C GLU A 279 -13.27 -11.80 -3.98
N ALA A 280 -12.22 -12.63 -3.85
CA ALA A 280 -11.09 -12.58 -4.77
C ALA A 280 -11.51 -13.27 -6.08
N GLN A 281 -11.59 -12.51 -7.16
CA GLN A 281 -11.89 -13.01 -8.49
C GLN A 281 -10.62 -12.96 -9.33
N ALA A 282 -10.10 -14.12 -9.73
CA ALA A 282 -8.91 -14.18 -10.55
C ALA A 282 -9.25 -13.72 -11.98
N GLN A 283 -8.54 -12.70 -12.46
CA GLN A 283 -8.67 -12.24 -13.85
C GLN A 283 -7.69 -12.99 -14.74
N TYR A 284 -6.47 -13.19 -14.25
CA TYR A 284 -5.46 -14.03 -14.90
C TYR A 284 -4.95 -15.04 -13.89
N VAL A 285 -4.90 -16.29 -14.32
CA VAL A 285 -4.22 -17.36 -13.59
C VAL A 285 -3.04 -17.76 -14.46
N THR A 286 -1.85 -17.37 -14.04
CA THR A 286 -0.61 -17.85 -14.62
C THR A 286 -0.26 -19.17 -13.93
N ILE A 287 -0.18 -20.22 -14.72
CA ILE A 287 0.03 -21.58 -14.21
C ILE A 287 1.47 -21.90 -14.48
N TRP A 288 2.25 -22.11 -13.42
CA TRP A 288 3.57 -22.68 -13.60
C TRP A 288 3.36 -24.15 -13.86
N ILE A 289 3.53 -24.56 -15.12
CA ILE A 289 3.78 -25.95 -15.41
C ILE A 289 5.18 -26.17 -14.88
N GLU A 290 5.32 -26.65 -13.64
CA GLU A 290 6.58 -27.25 -13.24
C GLU A 290 6.82 -28.40 -14.23
N ARG A 291 7.63 -28.14 -15.26
CA ARG A 291 8.52 -29.21 -15.69
C ARG A 291 9.28 -29.51 -14.40
N LYS A 292 9.08 -30.71 -13.85
CA LYS A 292 10.19 -31.40 -13.18
C LYS A 292 11.41 -31.04 -14.02
N GLY A 293 12.33 -30.26 -13.44
CA GLY A 293 13.32 -29.51 -14.20
C GLY A 293 13.99 -30.35 -15.27
N CYS A 294 14.72 -29.73 -16.19
CA CYS A 294 15.38 -30.43 -17.27
C CYS A 294 16.31 -31.54 -16.75
N LYS A 295 16.69 -31.49 -15.46
CA LYS A 295 17.02 -32.64 -14.60
C LYS A 295 16.40 -34.00 -15.00
N ASP A 296 15.11 -34.07 -15.32
CA ASP A 296 14.40 -35.30 -15.74
C ASP A 296 14.21 -35.41 -17.27
N ASP A 297 14.63 -34.41 -18.04
CA ASP A 297 14.55 -34.41 -19.51
C ASP A 297 15.52 -35.44 -20.11
N ALA A 298 15.13 -36.07 -21.21
CA ALA A 298 15.85 -37.17 -21.83
C ALA A 298 17.30 -36.78 -22.19
N LYS A 299 17.54 -35.50 -22.52
CA LYS A 299 18.88 -34.94 -22.77
C LYS A 299 19.79 -35.06 -21.54
N TRP A 300 19.28 -34.73 -20.36
CA TRP A 300 20.03 -34.77 -19.10
C TRP A 300 20.10 -36.18 -18.51
N ALA A 301 19.07 -36.99 -18.70
CA ALA A 301 19.11 -38.42 -18.37
C ALA A 301 20.10 -39.18 -19.27
N ALA A 302 20.19 -38.81 -20.56
CA ALA A 302 21.17 -39.35 -21.50
C ALA A 302 22.60 -38.91 -21.16
N ALA A 303 22.80 -37.70 -20.62
CA ALA A 303 24.10 -37.29 -20.09
C ALA A 303 24.55 -38.14 -18.89
N VAL A 304 23.62 -38.71 -18.12
CA VAL A 304 23.95 -39.67 -17.05
C VAL A 304 24.14 -41.09 -17.59
N SER A 305 23.48 -41.42 -18.71
CA SER A 305 23.41 -42.79 -19.25
C SER A 305 24.33 -43.05 -20.44
N ARG A 306 25.06 -42.04 -20.94
CA ARG A 306 26.14 -42.27 -21.90
C ARG A 306 27.30 -42.96 -21.17
N THR A 307 27.22 -44.28 -21.09
CA THR A 307 28.38 -45.18 -21.06
C THR A 307 29.14 -45.04 -22.38
N GLY A 308 29.64 -43.84 -22.66
CA GLY A 308 30.78 -43.67 -23.55
C GLY A 308 32.02 -44.28 -22.90
N PRO A 309 33.11 -44.49 -23.67
CA PRO A 309 34.38 -44.91 -23.08
C PRO A 309 34.72 -43.97 -21.94
N ALA A 310 35.07 -44.55 -20.79
CA ALA A 310 35.34 -43.82 -19.55
C ALA A 310 36.17 -42.56 -19.85
N PRO A 311 35.79 -41.39 -19.30
CA PRO A 311 36.57 -40.18 -19.50
C PRO A 311 38.02 -40.47 -19.13
N PRO A 312 38.99 -39.93 -19.89
CA PRO A 312 40.40 -40.15 -19.60
C PRO A 312 40.64 -39.86 -18.11
N PRO A 313 41.28 -40.79 -17.38
CA PRO A 313 41.47 -40.64 -15.94
C PRO A 313 42.21 -39.32 -15.68
N GLY A 314 41.56 -38.37 -15.01
CA GLY A 314 42.19 -37.14 -14.58
C GLY A 314 41.42 -35.83 -14.75
N THR A 315 40.24 -35.78 -15.38
CA THR A 315 39.47 -34.52 -15.42
C THR A 315 38.91 -34.21 -14.03
N PRO A 316 39.35 -33.13 -13.35
CA PRO A 316 38.83 -32.80 -12.02
C PRO A 316 37.34 -32.46 -12.10
N GLY A 317 36.58 -32.94 -11.12
CA GLY A 317 35.16 -32.61 -10.97
C GLY A 317 34.94 -31.13 -10.66
N LEU A 318 33.78 -30.62 -11.06
CA LEU A 318 33.40 -29.21 -10.81
C LEU A 318 32.89 -28.94 -9.39
N SER A 319 32.45 -29.97 -8.66
CA SER A 319 31.89 -29.79 -7.31
C SER A 319 32.87 -29.07 -6.38
N GLY A 320 32.39 -28.01 -5.72
CA GLY A 320 33.16 -27.16 -4.82
C GLY A 320 34.01 -26.09 -5.52
N THR A 321 33.77 -25.81 -6.82
CA THR A 321 34.56 -24.82 -7.57
C THR A 321 33.70 -23.63 -8.03
N THR A 322 34.35 -22.48 -8.22
CA THR A 322 33.74 -21.25 -8.74
C THR A 322 34.32 -20.90 -10.11
N TRP A 323 33.46 -20.48 -11.03
CA TRP A 323 33.79 -20.19 -12.41
C TRP A 323 33.12 -18.89 -12.86
N ASP A 324 33.84 -18.07 -13.60
CA ASP A 324 33.33 -16.84 -14.19
C ASP A 324 33.02 -17.08 -15.66
N GLY A 325 31.73 -17.07 -15.98
CA GLY A 325 31.18 -17.28 -17.30
C GLY A 325 30.93 -15.98 -18.07
N GLU A 326 31.13 -16.03 -19.37
CA GLU A 326 30.89 -14.97 -20.33
C GLU A 326 29.97 -15.50 -21.45
N ILE A 327 28.91 -14.75 -21.78
CA ILE A 327 27.95 -15.07 -22.83
C ILE A 327 28.03 -14.00 -23.92
N GLY A 328 28.14 -14.44 -25.16
CA GLY A 328 28.24 -13.59 -26.35
C GLY A 328 29.68 -13.30 -26.76
N SER A 329 29.83 -12.69 -27.93
CA SER A 329 31.15 -12.34 -28.48
C SER A 329 31.84 -11.24 -27.64
N PRO A 330 33.16 -11.31 -27.41
CA PRO A 330 33.94 -10.21 -26.84
C PRO A 330 33.77 -8.88 -27.60
N ASP A 331 33.48 -8.98 -28.91
CA ASP A 331 33.33 -7.83 -29.81
C ASP A 331 31.89 -7.29 -29.86
N ALA A 332 30.96 -7.87 -29.10
CA ALA A 332 29.57 -7.41 -29.08
C ALA A 332 29.45 -5.99 -28.47
N PRO A 333 28.58 -5.11 -29.02
CA PRO A 333 28.31 -3.81 -28.42
C PRO A 333 27.82 -3.95 -26.97
N GLY A 334 28.62 -3.48 -26.01
CA GLY A 334 28.35 -3.63 -24.57
C GLY A 334 29.13 -4.75 -23.87
N GLY A 335 29.96 -5.50 -24.60
CA GLY A 335 30.76 -6.60 -24.08
C GLY A 335 29.94 -7.85 -23.73
N PRO A 336 30.61 -8.96 -23.37
CA PRO A 336 29.93 -10.19 -23.03
C PRO A 336 29.19 -10.07 -21.69
N ALA A 337 28.04 -10.74 -21.58
CA ALA A 337 27.31 -10.80 -20.32
C ALA A 337 28.02 -11.75 -19.35
N ARG A 338 28.37 -11.25 -18.17
CA ARG A 338 29.10 -12.02 -17.15
C ARG A 338 28.17 -12.69 -16.14
N THR A 339 28.44 -13.95 -15.83
CA THR A 339 27.74 -14.75 -14.81
C THR A 339 28.74 -15.57 -14.03
N THR A 340 28.78 -15.44 -12.71
CA THR A 340 29.59 -16.31 -11.85
C THR A 340 28.77 -17.55 -11.46
N PHE A 341 29.38 -18.72 -11.56
CA PHE A 341 28.82 -20.03 -11.23
C PHE A 341 29.60 -20.67 -10.07
N GLU A 342 28.90 -21.09 -9.04
CA GLU A 342 29.42 -21.85 -7.90
C GLU A 342 28.81 -23.26 -7.96
N PHE A 343 29.61 -24.24 -8.37
CA PHE A 343 29.19 -25.63 -8.52
C PHE A 343 29.15 -26.29 -7.14
N LEU A 344 27.96 -26.38 -6.54
CA LEU A 344 27.79 -26.95 -5.20
C LEU A 344 27.77 -28.48 -5.26
N ALA A 345 27.96 -29.12 -4.10
CA ALA A 345 27.77 -30.56 -3.95
C ALA A 345 26.32 -30.97 -4.26
N GLY A 346 26.13 -32.22 -4.70
CA GLY A 346 24.80 -32.77 -4.96
C GLY A 346 24.07 -32.18 -6.17
N ASN A 347 24.82 -31.73 -7.20
CA ASN A 347 24.30 -31.13 -8.44
C ASN A 347 23.55 -29.80 -8.25
N GLY A 348 23.67 -29.16 -7.08
CA GLY A 348 23.15 -27.82 -6.86
C GLY A 348 24.09 -26.76 -7.43
N LEU A 349 23.53 -25.66 -7.94
CA LEU A 349 24.30 -24.55 -8.47
C LEU A 349 23.87 -23.25 -7.80
N ALA A 350 24.85 -22.47 -7.35
CA ALA A 350 24.62 -21.06 -7.06
C ALA A 350 25.18 -20.20 -8.19
N TRP A 351 24.48 -19.12 -8.52
CA TRP A 351 24.88 -18.26 -9.64
C TRP A 351 24.61 -16.79 -9.35
N ARG A 352 25.35 -15.91 -10.03
CA ARG A 352 25.23 -14.46 -9.92
C ARG A 352 25.43 -13.81 -11.29
N SER A 353 24.37 -13.20 -11.83
CA SER A 353 24.48 -12.43 -13.08
C SER A 353 24.97 -11.01 -12.81
N ARG A 354 25.97 -10.55 -13.56
CA ARG A 354 26.53 -9.20 -13.56
C ARG A 354 26.86 -8.64 -12.16
N GLY A 355 27.34 -9.50 -11.25
CA GLY A 355 27.66 -9.10 -9.88
C GLY A 355 26.44 -8.79 -8.98
N GLY A 356 25.23 -9.14 -9.41
CA GLY A 356 23.99 -8.92 -8.67
C GLY A 356 23.75 -9.86 -7.49
N THR A 357 22.49 -10.15 -7.19
CA THR A 357 22.09 -11.09 -6.13
C THR A 357 22.56 -12.52 -6.44
N ARG A 358 22.96 -13.25 -5.40
CA ARG A 358 23.29 -14.67 -5.49
C ARG A 358 22.01 -15.50 -5.41
N TYR A 359 21.80 -16.37 -6.40
CA TYR A 359 20.69 -17.32 -6.46
C TYR A 359 21.21 -18.74 -6.24
N THR A 360 20.38 -19.64 -5.72
CA THR A 360 20.73 -21.05 -5.42
C THR A 360 19.73 -22.03 -6.02
N ASP A 361 19.02 -21.60 -7.06
CA ASP A 361 17.94 -22.30 -7.76
C ASP A 361 18.42 -22.94 -9.07
N GLY A 362 19.74 -23.01 -9.30
CA GLY A 362 20.31 -23.65 -10.47
C GLY A 362 20.67 -25.12 -10.23
N GLY A 363 20.90 -25.82 -11.33
CA GLY A 363 21.38 -27.20 -11.36
C GLY A 363 22.57 -27.36 -12.29
N TRP A 364 23.38 -28.39 -12.07
CA TRP A 364 24.46 -28.75 -12.99
C TRP A 364 24.69 -30.26 -13.05
N ARG A 365 25.31 -30.71 -14.14
CA ARG A 365 25.84 -32.06 -14.28
C ARG A 365 27.16 -32.05 -15.04
N GLN A 366 27.97 -33.05 -14.77
CA GLN A 366 29.19 -33.31 -15.50
C GLN A 366 29.29 -34.79 -15.84
N ASP A 367 29.55 -35.07 -17.12
CA ASP A 367 29.91 -36.41 -17.61
C ASP A 367 31.24 -36.31 -18.35
N GLY A 368 32.32 -36.67 -17.66
CA GLY A 368 33.68 -36.48 -18.15
C GLY A 368 34.01 -35.01 -18.42
N ALA A 369 34.18 -34.67 -19.70
CA ALA A 369 34.41 -33.30 -20.14
C ALA A 369 33.11 -32.54 -20.43
N LEU A 370 31.97 -33.22 -20.63
CA LEU A 370 30.71 -32.54 -20.91
C LEU A 370 30.17 -31.93 -19.62
N VAL A 371 29.74 -30.67 -19.68
CA VAL A 371 29.16 -29.90 -18.59
C VAL A 371 27.82 -29.37 -19.06
N LEU A 372 26.80 -29.59 -18.25
CA LEU A 372 25.47 -29.04 -18.46
C LEU A 372 25.11 -28.20 -17.24
N VAL A 373 24.64 -26.97 -17.47
CA VAL A 373 24.19 -26.04 -16.43
C VAL A 373 22.79 -25.55 -16.77
N GLU A 374 21.92 -25.50 -15.76
CA GLU A 374 20.60 -24.89 -15.84
C GLU A 374 20.48 -23.81 -14.76
N VAL A 375 19.92 -22.65 -15.12
CA VAL A 375 19.65 -21.57 -14.16
C VAL A 375 18.22 -21.08 -14.29
N ASN A 376 17.68 -20.58 -13.17
CA ASN A 376 16.35 -19.98 -13.11
C ASN A 376 15.27 -20.93 -13.68
N ASP A 377 15.22 -22.16 -13.14
CA ASP A 377 14.31 -23.22 -13.57
C ASP A 377 14.32 -23.45 -15.10
N CYS A 378 15.46 -23.84 -15.70
CA CYS A 378 15.62 -24.00 -17.16
C CYS A 378 15.30 -22.76 -18.03
N TYR A 379 15.24 -21.55 -17.48
CA TYR A 379 15.12 -20.36 -18.32
C TYR A 379 16.31 -20.27 -19.30
N ALA A 380 17.49 -20.61 -18.79
CA ALA A 380 18.73 -20.65 -19.55
C ALA A 380 19.45 -21.97 -19.30
N GLU A 381 19.95 -22.55 -20.39
CA GLU A 381 20.77 -23.74 -20.42
C GLU A 381 22.15 -23.39 -20.96
N TYR A 382 23.15 -24.06 -20.41
CA TYR A 382 24.51 -23.96 -20.90
C TYR A 382 25.02 -25.38 -21.11
N GLU A 383 25.46 -25.67 -22.33
CA GLU A 383 26.06 -26.94 -22.69
C GLU A 383 27.47 -26.67 -23.18
N GLY A 384 28.45 -27.23 -22.47
CA GLY A 384 29.85 -26.98 -22.78
C GLY A 384 30.75 -28.16 -22.51
N ARG A 385 32.00 -28.01 -22.93
CA ARG A 385 33.06 -28.97 -22.75
C ARG A 385 34.18 -28.33 -21.93
N LYS A 386 34.56 -29.00 -20.85
CA LYS A 386 35.63 -28.63 -19.96
C LYS A 386 36.98 -29.08 -20.50
N GLU A 387 37.88 -28.12 -20.63
CA GLU A 387 39.27 -28.30 -21.03
C GLU A 387 40.15 -27.57 -19.99
N ALA A 388 40.76 -28.33 -19.08
CA ALA A 388 41.49 -27.81 -17.93
C ALA A 388 40.66 -26.83 -17.06
N ASP A 389 41.04 -25.55 -17.03
CA ASP A 389 40.43 -24.45 -16.27
C ASP A 389 39.50 -23.58 -17.14
N GLU A 390 39.09 -24.09 -18.30
CA GLU A 390 38.15 -23.45 -19.22
C GLU A 390 36.98 -24.39 -19.56
N ILE A 391 35.78 -23.83 -19.71
CA ILE A 391 34.60 -24.50 -20.28
C ILE A 391 34.19 -23.71 -21.51
N LYS A 392 34.02 -24.37 -22.66
CA LYS A 392 33.52 -23.75 -23.90
C LYS A 392 32.26 -24.44 -24.36
N GLY A 393 31.27 -23.68 -24.79
CA GLY A 393 30.01 -24.25 -25.17
C GLY A 393 29.03 -23.24 -25.77
N GLU A 394 27.77 -23.63 -25.72
CA GLU A 394 26.65 -22.83 -26.16
C GLU A 394 25.74 -22.53 -24.98
N PHE A 395 25.33 -21.28 -24.92
CA PHE A 395 24.20 -20.83 -24.12
C PHE A 395 22.96 -20.86 -25.00
N SER A 396 21.86 -21.34 -24.44
CA SER A 396 20.54 -21.13 -25.01
C SER A 396 19.58 -20.66 -23.94
N ASN A 397 18.58 -19.89 -24.37
CA ASN A 397 17.45 -19.57 -23.52
C ASN A 397 16.14 -19.82 -24.24
N ILE A 398 15.10 -19.71 -23.44
CA ILE A 398 13.73 -19.98 -23.80
C ILE A 398 13.09 -18.90 -24.68
N GLU A 399 13.72 -17.73 -24.77
CA GLU A 399 13.37 -16.67 -25.71
C GLU A 399 13.95 -16.94 -27.12
N GLY A 400 14.65 -18.08 -27.29
CA GLY A 400 15.29 -18.47 -28.54
C GLY A 400 16.64 -17.79 -28.76
N ALA A 401 17.24 -17.18 -27.73
CA ALA A 401 18.61 -16.69 -27.81
C ALA A 401 19.57 -17.88 -27.80
N HIS A 402 20.58 -17.82 -28.68
CA HIS A 402 21.66 -18.79 -28.77
C HIS A 402 22.96 -18.02 -28.91
N GLU A 403 23.90 -18.23 -27.99
CA GLU A 403 25.16 -17.50 -27.95
C GLU A 403 26.31 -18.43 -27.57
N ILE A 404 27.52 -18.03 -27.91
CA ILE A 404 28.73 -18.71 -27.42
C ILE A 404 28.85 -18.44 -25.92
N TRP A 405 29.16 -19.50 -25.17
CA TRP A 405 29.43 -19.44 -23.74
C TRP A 405 30.84 -19.92 -23.46
N THR A 406 31.59 -19.14 -22.69
CA THR A 406 32.85 -19.56 -22.10
C THR A 406 32.80 -19.38 -20.59
N ALA A 407 33.53 -20.21 -19.84
CA ALA A 407 33.71 -19.99 -18.41
C ALA A 407 35.13 -20.35 -17.99
N HIS A 408 35.72 -19.52 -17.13
CA HIS A 408 37.07 -19.70 -16.61
C HIS A 408 37.04 -19.98 -15.11
N ARG A 409 37.87 -20.89 -14.64
CA ARG A 409 37.94 -21.22 -13.22
C ARG A 409 38.51 -20.05 -12.43
N ASN A 410 37.78 -19.63 -11.40
CA ASN A 410 38.24 -18.59 -10.49
C ASN A 410 39.15 -19.21 -9.42
N GLN A 411 40.47 -19.03 -9.57
CA GLN A 411 41.47 -19.62 -8.68
C GLN A 411 41.53 -18.96 -7.29
N ASP A 412 40.97 -17.75 -7.13
CA ASP A 412 41.01 -17.00 -5.88
C ASP A 412 40.05 -17.58 -4.81
N SER A 413 39.17 -18.50 -5.21
CA SER A 413 38.11 -19.05 -4.36
C SER A 413 38.50 -20.28 -3.51
N VAL A 414 39.72 -20.81 -3.63
CA VAL A 414 40.13 -22.10 -3.02
C VAL A 414 40.61 -21.98 -1.55
N SER A 415 40.48 -20.82 -0.91
CA SER A 415 41.07 -20.56 0.41
C SER A 415 40.07 -20.65 1.58
N VAL A 416 39.30 -21.73 1.73
CA VAL A 416 38.47 -21.91 2.95
C VAL A 416 38.51 -23.36 3.46
N THR A 417 39.38 -23.56 4.44
CA THR A 417 39.26 -24.49 5.58
C THR A 417 39.27 -25.99 5.29
N ALA A 418 40.48 -26.58 5.24
CA ALA A 418 40.65 -27.95 5.69
C ALA A 418 40.46 -28.00 7.23
N PRO A 419 39.57 -28.86 7.76
CA PRO A 419 39.48 -29.06 9.21
C PRO A 419 40.78 -29.73 9.70
N ARG A 420 41.34 -29.21 10.78
CA ARG A 420 42.41 -29.88 11.55
C ARG A 420 41.85 -31.01 12.38
#